data_AF-A0A3D1A266-F1
#
_entry.id   AF-A0A3D1A266-F1
#
_cell.length_a   1.000
_cell.length_b   1.000
_cell.length_c   1.000
_cell.angle_alpha   90.00
_cell.angle_beta   90.00
_cell.angle_gamma   90.00
#
_symmetry.space_group_name_H-M   'P 1'
#
loop_
_entity.id
_entity.type
_entity.pdbx_description
1 polymer ?
#
loop_
_entity_poly.entity_id
_entity_poly.type
_entity_poly.pdbx_seq_one_letter_code
_entity_poly.pdbx_strand_id
1 'polypeptide(L)'
;NGTAGRETEEFARGLKLEGVIIVMVNESGASVYSASEVARTEFPDKDVTVRGAVSIGRRLMDPLAELVKIDPKSIGVGQYQHDVDQNGLKKSLDATVESCVNSVGVEVNTASRELLSYVSGLNAALAKNIIEYRNENGAFPSRAALKKVPRLGPKAFEQAAGFLRLSGGKNPLDASAVHPERYEIVEQMAADLGCTVQDLMDKAELRAKIEISKYVSDGVGEPTLKDILAELAKPGRDPRKQFEAFAFGEAQKIGDLKPGQKLPGIVTNVAAFGAFVDIGVHQDGLVHISELCDRYVQDAATVVKVGQRVNVTVIEIDLPRNRIALSMKSNPVVGPRESRGPRQEPAQASAGPRPGFNRDRRPDNRPRPDAAPAGSMAEALKAFMEKRRN
;
A
#
# COMPACT_ATOMS: atom_id res chain seq x y z
N ASN A 1 9.71 -11.45 6.72
CA ASN A 1 8.61 -12.27 7.28
C ASN A 1 8.40 -13.56 6.48
N GLY A 2 9.44 -14.09 5.82
CA GLY A 2 9.36 -15.34 5.07
C GLY A 2 9.94 -16.50 5.85
N THR A 3 10.60 -17.41 5.14
CA THR A 3 11.09 -18.68 5.66
C THR A 3 11.99 -18.48 6.89
N ALA A 4 11.73 -19.25 7.95
CA ALA A 4 12.41 -19.17 9.23
C ALA A 4 12.32 -17.80 9.95
N GLY A 5 11.39 -16.93 9.52
CA GLY A 5 11.26 -15.58 10.07
C GLY A 5 10.87 -15.57 11.55
N ARG A 6 10.04 -16.51 12.00
CA ARG A 6 9.59 -16.62 13.40
C ARG A 6 10.71 -17.13 14.30
N GLU A 7 11.42 -18.15 13.84
CA GLU A 7 12.59 -18.72 14.50
C GLU A 7 13.69 -17.65 14.65
N THR A 8 13.87 -16.81 13.64
CA THR A 8 14.79 -15.67 13.68
C THR A 8 14.32 -14.59 14.67
N GLU A 9 13.02 -14.29 14.71
CA GLU A 9 12.44 -13.35 15.68
C GLU A 9 12.61 -13.86 17.12
N GLU A 10 12.32 -15.13 17.37
CA GLU A 10 12.46 -15.77 18.68
C GLU A 10 13.93 -15.76 19.13
N PHE A 11 14.85 -16.15 18.24
CA PHE A 11 16.27 -16.07 18.49
C PHE A 11 16.68 -14.65 18.89
N ALA A 12 16.27 -13.64 18.11
CA ALA A 12 16.59 -12.24 18.40
C ALA A 12 16.00 -11.76 19.73
N ARG A 13 14.76 -12.15 20.08
CA ARG A 13 14.14 -11.83 21.37
C ARG A 13 14.83 -12.54 22.54
N GLY A 14 15.30 -13.76 22.32
CA GLY A 14 16.06 -14.56 23.29
C GLY A 14 17.39 -13.93 23.69
N LEU A 15 17.97 -13.07 22.84
CA LEU A 15 19.18 -12.31 23.15
C LEU A 15 18.98 -11.22 24.23
N LYS A 16 17.72 -10.84 24.51
CA LYS A 16 17.37 -9.84 25.53
C LYS A 16 18.18 -8.53 25.41
N LEU A 17 18.33 -8.04 24.19
CA LEU A 17 19.09 -6.81 23.91
C LEU A 17 18.36 -5.60 24.49
N GLU A 18 18.97 -4.93 25.46
CA GLU A 18 18.41 -3.74 26.09
C GLU A 18 18.31 -2.57 25.10
N GLY A 19 17.17 -1.87 25.10
CA GLY A 19 16.93 -0.72 24.25
C GLY A 19 16.71 -1.03 22.76
N VAL A 20 16.66 -2.30 22.36
CA VAL A 20 16.45 -2.71 20.97
C VAL A 20 15.02 -3.18 20.74
N ILE A 21 14.31 -2.53 19.81
CA ILE A 21 12.97 -2.93 19.38
C ILE A 21 13.11 -3.95 18.25
N ILE A 22 12.44 -5.10 18.40
CA ILE A 22 12.42 -6.15 17.38
C ILE A 22 11.10 -6.06 16.60
N VAL A 23 11.22 -5.90 15.29
CA VAL A 23 10.08 -5.66 14.38
C VAL A 23 10.14 -6.63 13.22
N MET A 24 9.02 -7.31 12.98
CA MET A 24 8.85 -8.11 11.78
C MET A 24 8.57 -7.20 10.57
N VAL A 25 9.35 -7.36 9.50
CA VAL A 25 9.23 -6.56 8.27
C VAL A 25 8.79 -7.44 7.11
N ASN A 26 7.95 -6.89 6.22
CA ASN A 26 7.56 -7.52 4.98
C ASN A 26 8.76 -7.61 4.01
N GLU A 27 9.09 -8.82 3.55
CA GLU A 27 10.23 -9.07 2.66
C GLU A 27 9.84 -9.18 1.17
N SER A 28 8.56 -9.01 0.82
CA SER A 28 8.09 -9.20 -0.54
C SER A 28 8.83 -8.26 -1.51
N GLY A 29 9.38 -8.82 -2.59
CA GLY A 29 10.22 -8.09 -3.54
C GLY A 29 11.65 -7.79 -3.07
N ALA A 30 12.08 -8.17 -1.85
CA ALA A 30 13.44 -7.93 -1.39
C ALA A 30 14.48 -8.73 -2.19
N SER A 31 14.13 -9.96 -2.57
CA SER A 31 14.94 -10.77 -3.50
C SER A 31 15.05 -10.12 -4.87
N VAL A 32 13.96 -9.55 -5.38
CA VAL A 32 13.92 -8.84 -6.68
C VAL A 32 14.80 -7.59 -6.63
N TYR A 33 14.70 -6.79 -5.57
CA TYR A 33 15.63 -5.68 -5.33
C TYR A 33 17.08 -6.16 -5.32
N SER A 34 17.41 -7.17 -4.53
CA SER A 34 18.80 -7.62 -4.32
C SER A 34 19.52 -8.07 -5.60
N ALA A 35 18.75 -8.60 -6.57
CA ALA A 35 19.24 -9.02 -7.87
C ALA A 35 19.21 -7.91 -8.93
N SER A 36 18.56 -6.78 -8.65
CA SER A 36 18.35 -5.67 -9.58
C SER A 36 19.63 -4.90 -9.90
N GLU A 37 19.60 -4.14 -11.00
CA GLU A 37 20.66 -3.20 -11.35
C GLU A 37 20.81 -2.10 -10.29
N VAL A 38 19.69 -1.58 -9.75
CA VAL A 38 19.68 -0.56 -8.69
C VAL A 38 20.51 -1.00 -7.49
N ALA A 39 20.28 -2.21 -6.98
CA ALA A 39 21.03 -2.74 -5.83
C ALA A 39 22.50 -3.02 -6.16
N ARG A 40 22.82 -3.40 -7.40
CA ARG A 40 24.21 -3.58 -7.85
C ARG A 40 24.96 -2.25 -7.96
N THR A 41 24.27 -1.18 -8.35
CA THR A 41 24.84 0.17 -8.38
C THR A 41 25.03 0.74 -6.98
N GLU A 42 24.05 0.55 -6.08
CA GLU A 42 24.17 1.02 -4.68
C GLU A 42 25.22 0.23 -3.89
N PHE A 43 25.36 -1.08 -4.15
CA PHE A 43 26.24 -1.98 -3.42
C PHE A 43 27.02 -2.91 -4.36
N PRO A 44 28.00 -2.38 -5.11
CA PRO A 44 28.73 -3.15 -6.12
C PRO A 44 29.58 -4.27 -5.52
N ASP A 45 30.06 -4.07 -4.28
CA ASP A 45 30.96 -4.96 -3.55
C ASP A 45 30.26 -5.94 -2.60
N LYS A 46 28.91 -5.93 -2.54
CA LYS A 46 28.12 -6.82 -1.68
C LYS A 46 27.47 -7.93 -2.48
N ASP A 47 27.35 -9.11 -1.89
CA ASP A 47 26.61 -10.21 -2.51
C ASP A 47 25.09 -10.00 -2.41
N VAL A 48 24.34 -10.87 -3.10
CA VAL A 48 22.89 -10.77 -3.20
C VAL A 48 22.18 -10.89 -1.83
N THR A 49 22.70 -11.68 -0.89
CA THR A 49 22.06 -11.88 0.41
C THR A 49 22.17 -10.64 1.28
N VAL A 50 23.35 -10.00 1.30
CA VAL A 50 23.58 -8.75 2.03
C VAL A 50 22.70 -7.62 1.46
N ARG A 51 22.59 -7.51 0.14
CA ARG A 51 21.68 -6.51 -0.49
C ARG A 51 20.23 -6.72 -0.06
N GLY A 52 19.77 -7.97 0.02
CA GLY A 52 18.44 -8.31 0.52
C GLY A 52 18.25 -7.85 1.97
N ALA A 53 19.21 -8.14 2.84
CA ALA A 53 19.17 -7.71 4.25
C ALA A 53 19.15 -6.18 4.41
N VAL A 54 19.93 -5.45 3.60
CA VAL A 54 19.92 -3.99 3.59
C VAL A 54 18.53 -3.45 3.21
N SER A 55 17.87 -4.05 2.21
CA SER A 55 16.51 -3.65 1.83
C SER A 55 15.52 -3.84 2.96
N ILE A 56 15.59 -4.96 3.68
CA ILE A 56 14.73 -5.22 4.85
C ILE A 56 14.93 -4.14 5.92
N GLY A 57 16.18 -3.79 6.25
CA GLY A 57 16.47 -2.71 7.20
C GLY A 57 15.95 -1.35 6.75
N ARG A 58 16.13 -1.00 5.47
CA ARG A 58 15.66 0.27 4.90
C ARG A 58 14.15 0.40 4.84
N ARG A 59 13.43 -0.69 4.59
CA ARG A 59 11.95 -0.73 4.64
C ARG A 59 11.42 -0.39 6.02
N LEU A 60 12.12 -0.76 7.09
CA LEU A 60 11.71 -0.38 8.44
C LEU A 60 11.87 1.13 8.68
N MET A 61 12.92 1.74 8.12
CA MET A 61 13.16 3.18 8.24
C MET A 61 12.17 4.01 7.41
N ASP A 62 12.01 3.68 6.13
CA ASP A 62 11.02 4.29 5.25
C ASP A 62 10.55 3.28 4.19
N PRO A 63 9.35 2.68 4.36
CA PRO A 63 8.82 1.73 3.40
C PRO A 63 8.66 2.31 1.99
N LEU A 64 8.24 3.58 1.88
CA LEU A 64 7.96 4.20 0.59
C LEU A 64 9.26 4.40 -0.18
N ALA A 65 10.29 4.97 0.45
CA ALA A 65 11.57 5.26 -0.19
C ALA A 65 12.32 4.00 -0.65
N GLU A 66 12.07 2.84 -0.03
CA GLU A 66 12.69 1.58 -0.40
C GLU A 66 11.85 0.75 -1.38
N LEU A 67 10.52 0.69 -1.23
CA LEU A 67 9.65 -0.09 -2.13
C LEU A 67 9.57 0.49 -3.55
N VAL A 68 9.72 1.82 -3.71
CA VAL A 68 9.76 2.46 -5.05
C VAL A 68 10.93 2.01 -5.92
N LYS A 69 11.97 1.39 -5.33
CA LYS A 69 13.13 0.85 -6.06
C LYS A 69 12.84 -0.47 -6.75
N ILE A 70 11.68 -1.08 -6.48
CA ILE A 70 11.27 -2.38 -7.00
C ILE A 70 10.20 -2.14 -8.06
N ASP A 71 10.22 -2.93 -9.13
CA ASP A 71 9.11 -2.97 -10.07
C ASP A 71 7.81 -3.28 -9.30
N PRO A 72 6.78 -2.41 -9.30
CA PRO A 72 5.61 -2.58 -8.46
C PRO A 72 4.92 -3.94 -8.62
N LYS A 73 4.96 -4.53 -9.82
CA LYS A 73 4.39 -5.87 -10.08
C LYS A 73 5.11 -7.01 -9.32
N SER A 74 6.36 -6.76 -8.96
CA SER A 74 7.25 -7.71 -8.28
C SER A 74 7.16 -7.64 -6.76
N ILE A 75 6.37 -6.70 -6.20
CA ILE A 75 6.12 -6.60 -4.76
C ILE A 75 5.20 -7.74 -4.29
N GLY A 76 4.46 -8.39 -5.18
CA GLY A 76 3.56 -9.49 -4.81
C GLY A 76 2.30 -8.98 -4.13
N VAL A 77 1.43 -8.32 -4.91
CA VAL A 77 0.25 -7.60 -4.40
C VAL A 77 -1.02 -8.47 -4.36
N GLY A 78 -0.95 -9.71 -4.83
CA GLY A 78 -2.07 -10.66 -4.79
C GLY A 78 -1.71 -12.06 -5.29
N GLN A 79 -2.53 -13.04 -4.92
CA GLN A 79 -2.27 -14.47 -5.18
C GLN A 79 -2.20 -14.83 -6.67
N TYR A 80 -3.10 -14.27 -7.48
CA TYR A 80 -3.23 -14.55 -8.91
C TYR A 80 -2.77 -13.38 -9.78
N GLN A 81 -1.83 -12.57 -9.30
CA GLN A 81 -1.35 -11.38 -10.01
C GLN A 81 -0.68 -11.71 -11.37
N HIS A 82 -0.30 -12.96 -11.59
CA HIS A 82 0.30 -13.43 -12.84
C HIS A 82 -0.74 -13.81 -13.91
N ASP A 83 -2.00 -14.02 -13.50
CA ASP A 83 -3.08 -14.49 -14.37
C ASP A 83 -3.94 -13.34 -14.92
N VAL A 84 -3.61 -12.10 -14.57
CA VAL A 84 -4.29 -10.89 -15.04
C VAL A 84 -3.55 -10.23 -16.19
N ASP A 85 -4.19 -9.28 -16.87
CA ASP A 85 -3.53 -8.44 -17.88
C ASP A 85 -2.36 -7.65 -17.27
N GLN A 86 -1.15 -8.01 -17.68
CA GLN A 86 0.08 -7.49 -17.07
C GLN A 86 0.31 -6.01 -17.36
N ASN A 87 -0.18 -5.50 -18.49
CA ASN A 87 -0.07 -4.09 -18.84
C ASN A 87 -1.01 -3.23 -17.99
N GLY A 88 -2.26 -3.66 -17.86
CA GLY A 88 -3.25 -3.05 -16.99
C GLY A 88 -2.84 -3.09 -15.53
N LEU A 89 -2.31 -4.22 -15.05
CA LEU A 89 -1.74 -4.35 -13.71
C LEU A 89 -0.62 -3.33 -13.48
N LYS A 90 0.38 -3.30 -14.37
CA LYS A 90 1.51 -2.37 -14.27
C LYS A 90 1.02 -0.93 -14.21
N LYS A 91 0.14 -0.52 -15.12
CA LYS A 91 -0.40 0.84 -15.17
C LYS A 91 -1.12 1.23 -13.87
N SER A 92 -1.90 0.30 -13.31
CA SER A 92 -2.63 0.53 -12.05
C SER A 92 -1.68 0.67 -10.86
N LEU A 93 -0.65 -0.18 -10.79
CA LEU A 93 0.34 -0.14 -9.72
C LEU A 93 1.21 1.11 -9.82
N ASP A 94 1.68 1.49 -11.02
CA ASP A 94 2.44 2.71 -11.24
C ASP A 94 1.66 3.95 -10.78
N ALA A 95 0.37 4.05 -11.15
CA ALA A 95 -0.50 5.14 -10.72
C ALA A 95 -0.70 5.16 -9.19
N THR A 96 -0.75 4.00 -8.56
CA THR A 96 -0.82 3.88 -7.09
C THR A 96 0.47 4.38 -6.43
N VAL A 97 1.63 4.01 -6.99
CA VAL A 97 2.94 4.47 -6.49
C VAL A 97 3.07 5.98 -6.66
N GLU A 98 2.71 6.52 -7.83
CA GLU A 98 2.69 7.96 -8.09
C GLU A 98 1.79 8.69 -7.07
N SER A 99 0.57 8.21 -6.86
CA SER A 99 -0.35 8.79 -5.88
C SER A 99 0.23 8.79 -4.45
N CYS A 100 0.84 7.68 -4.02
CA CYS A 100 1.48 7.57 -2.72
C CYS A 100 2.68 8.54 -2.58
N VAL A 101 3.56 8.59 -3.57
CA VAL A 101 4.76 9.45 -3.56
C VAL A 101 4.38 10.92 -3.50
N ASN A 102 3.44 11.35 -4.33
CA ASN A 102 3.02 12.75 -4.37
C ASN A 102 2.18 13.15 -3.14
N SER A 103 1.39 12.23 -2.58
CA SER A 103 0.69 12.48 -1.31
C SER A 103 1.66 12.67 -0.14
N VAL A 104 2.73 11.85 -0.08
CA VAL A 104 3.75 11.97 0.97
C VAL A 104 4.66 13.15 0.73
N GLY A 105 4.98 13.51 -0.52
CA GLY A 105 5.97 14.52 -0.90
C GLY A 105 7.42 14.04 -0.73
N VAL A 106 8.36 14.69 -1.40
CA VAL A 106 9.74 14.21 -1.55
C VAL A 106 10.76 15.29 -1.20
N GLU A 107 11.65 15.00 -0.25
CA GLU A 107 12.81 15.85 0.06
C GLU A 107 13.86 15.75 -1.04
N VAL A 108 13.98 16.79 -1.86
CA VAL A 108 14.77 16.72 -3.11
C VAL A 108 16.28 16.58 -2.84
N ASN A 109 16.76 17.08 -1.69
CA ASN A 109 18.18 17.02 -1.35
C ASN A 109 18.65 15.64 -0.88
N THR A 110 17.74 14.75 -0.48
CA THR A 110 18.10 13.39 0.00
C THR A 110 17.49 12.28 -0.84
N ALA A 111 16.46 12.56 -1.63
CA ALA A 111 15.76 11.57 -2.42
C ALA A 111 16.67 10.81 -3.39
N SER A 112 16.32 9.54 -3.63
CA SER A 112 16.90 8.72 -4.69
C SER A 112 16.33 9.09 -6.06
N ARG A 113 17.02 8.65 -7.12
CA ARG A 113 16.53 8.78 -8.50
C ARG A 113 15.18 8.06 -8.67
N GLU A 114 15.05 6.87 -8.10
CA GLU A 114 13.87 6.03 -8.19
C GLU A 114 12.65 6.73 -7.56
N LEU A 115 12.81 7.33 -6.38
CA LEU A 115 11.74 8.09 -5.72
C LEU A 115 11.33 9.33 -6.53
N LEU A 116 12.30 10.12 -7.00
CA LEU A 116 12.03 11.30 -7.81
C LEU A 116 11.33 10.97 -9.13
N SER A 117 11.54 9.78 -9.69
CA SER A 117 10.93 9.38 -10.96
C SER A 117 9.40 9.21 -10.89
N TYR A 118 8.84 9.08 -9.68
CA TYR A 118 7.39 9.00 -9.43
C TYR A 118 6.77 10.34 -8.99
N VAL A 119 7.55 11.42 -8.91
CA VAL A 119 7.01 12.76 -8.64
C VAL A 119 6.32 13.29 -9.90
N SER A 120 5.14 13.91 -9.71
CA SER A 120 4.36 14.47 -10.80
C SER A 120 5.20 15.44 -11.65
N GLY A 121 5.08 15.33 -12.98
CA GLY A 121 5.87 16.14 -13.91
C GLY A 121 7.33 15.70 -14.10
N LEU A 122 7.83 14.73 -13.33
CA LEU A 122 9.15 14.15 -13.49
C LEU A 122 9.10 12.79 -14.20
N ASN A 123 10.25 12.38 -14.72
CA ASN A 123 10.48 11.05 -15.28
C ASN A 123 11.89 10.59 -14.91
N ALA A 124 12.26 9.36 -15.27
CA ALA A 124 13.58 8.80 -14.95
C ALA A 124 14.76 9.67 -15.43
N ALA A 125 14.63 10.35 -16.58
CA ALA A 125 15.68 11.21 -17.11
C ALA A 125 15.79 12.53 -16.33
N LEU A 126 14.66 13.17 -15.99
CA LEU A 126 14.64 14.37 -15.16
C LEU A 126 15.12 14.09 -13.74
N ALA A 127 14.68 12.96 -13.14
CA ALA A 127 15.15 12.51 -11.85
C ALA A 127 16.68 12.35 -11.84
N LYS A 128 17.24 11.73 -12.89
CA LYS A 128 18.70 11.62 -13.07
C LYS A 128 19.36 13.00 -13.12
N ASN A 129 18.85 13.93 -13.95
CA ASN A 129 19.43 15.28 -14.06
C ASN A 129 19.38 16.05 -12.74
N ILE A 130 18.34 15.88 -11.92
CA ILE A 130 18.24 16.51 -10.58
C ILE A 130 19.36 15.99 -9.67
N ILE A 131 19.59 14.67 -9.65
CA ILE A 131 20.64 14.05 -8.84
C ILE A 131 22.03 14.48 -9.32
N GLU A 132 22.28 14.49 -10.62
CA GLU A 132 23.55 14.94 -11.20
C GLU A 132 23.81 16.41 -10.85
N TYR A 133 22.81 17.28 -11.06
CA TYR A 133 22.93 18.69 -10.69
C TYR A 133 23.22 18.87 -9.20
N ARG A 134 22.53 18.14 -8.33
CA ARG A 134 22.76 18.16 -6.87
C ARG A 134 24.18 17.71 -6.50
N ASN A 135 24.69 16.67 -7.15
CA ASN A 135 26.03 16.15 -6.87
C ASN A 135 27.12 17.14 -7.32
N GLU A 136 26.89 17.87 -8.42
CA GLU A 136 27.84 18.84 -8.96
C GLU A 136 27.78 20.21 -8.26
N ASN A 137 26.59 20.68 -7.89
CA ASN A 137 26.36 22.04 -7.40
C ASN A 137 26.05 22.11 -5.89
N GLY A 138 25.94 20.95 -5.24
CA GLY A 138 25.50 20.84 -3.85
C GLY A 138 23.98 20.86 -3.68
N ALA A 139 23.54 20.92 -2.43
CA ALA A 139 22.13 20.94 -2.06
C ALA A 139 21.39 22.16 -2.64
N PHE A 140 20.15 21.96 -3.08
CA PHE A 140 19.30 23.03 -3.55
C PHE A 140 18.89 23.93 -2.38
N PRO A 141 19.09 25.27 -2.46
CA PRO A 141 18.74 26.19 -1.38
C PRO A 141 17.29 26.69 -1.45
N SER A 142 16.58 26.45 -2.55
CA SER A 142 15.18 26.86 -2.77
C SER A 142 14.56 26.11 -3.94
N ARG A 143 13.23 26.06 -4.02
CA ARG A 143 12.54 25.44 -5.18
C ARG A 143 12.88 26.15 -6.48
N ALA A 144 13.05 27.48 -6.45
CA ALA A 144 13.44 28.26 -7.62
C ALA A 144 14.77 27.80 -8.24
N ALA A 145 15.70 27.25 -7.43
CA ALA A 145 16.96 26.72 -7.92
C ALA A 145 16.79 25.49 -8.82
N LEU A 146 15.69 24.73 -8.69
CA LEU A 146 15.40 23.57 -9.54
C LEU A 146 15.24 23.97 -11.02
N LYS A 147 14.83 25.22 -11.32
CA LYS A 147 14.74 25.73 -12.70
C LYS A 147 16.09 25.74 -13.43
N LYS A 148 17.22 25.60 -12.72
CA LYS A 148 18.56 25.50 -13.29
C LYS A 148 18.92 24.06 -13.71
N VAL A 149 18.11 23.07 -13.33
CA VAL A 149 18.36 21.67 -13.69
C VAL A 149 18.18 21.50 -15.21
N PRO A 150 19.15 20.87 -15.90
CA PRO A 150 19.06 20.64 -17.33
C PRO A 150 17.76 19.92 -17.72
N ARG A 151 17.09 20.43 -18.75
CA ARG A 151 15.84 19.89 -19.32
C ARG A 151 14.62 19.96 -18.39
N LEU A 152 14.72 20.52 -17.19
CA LEU A 152 13.56 20.80 -16.34
C LEU A 152 12.88 22.09 -16.82
N GLY A 153 11.95 21.96 -17.78
CA GLY A 153 11.22 23.09 -18.33
C GLY A 153 10.18 23.68 -17.37
N PRO A 154 9.63 24.87 -17.67
CA PRO A 154 8.64 25.56 -16.82
C PRO A 154 7.42 24.70 -16.46
N LYS A 155 6.84 23.96 -17.42
CA LYS A 155 5.70 23.06 -17.16
C LYS A 155 6.07 21.89 -16.24
N ALA A 156 7.24 21.28 -16.44
CA ALA A 156 7.68 20.18 -15.58
C ALA A 156 7.93 20.68 -14.15
N PHE A 157 8.50 21.89 -14.01
CA PHE A 157 8.64 22.55 -12.72
C PHE A 157 7.29 22.84 -12.07
N GLU A 158 6.33 23.42 -12.79
CA GLU A 158 4.97 23.70 -12.31
C GLU A 158 4.26 22.42 -11.82
N GLN A 159 4.39 21.31 -12.54
CA GLN A 159 3.77 20.05 -12.11
C GLN A 159 4.47 19.42 -10.89
N ALA A 160 5.79 19.61 -10.74
CA ALA A 160 6.58 18.95 -9.69
C ALA A 160 6.72 19.78 -8.40
N ALA A 161 6.72 21.11 -8.49
CA ALA A 161 7.23 21.97 -7.43
C ALA A 161 6.45 21.86 -6.11
N GLY A 162 5.15 21.60 -6.15
CA GLY A 162 4.32 21.41 -4.95
C GLY A 162 4.65 20.13 -4.17
N PHE A 163 5.23 19.13 -4.84
CA PHE A 163 5.54 17.82 -4.27
C PHE A 163 7.01 17.69 -3.83
N LEU A 164 7.89 18.55 -4.37
CA LEU A 164 9.30 18.62 -3.99
C LEU A 164 9.47 19.54 -2.78
N ARG A 165 9.98 19.03 -1.67
CA ARG A 165 10.23 19.78 -0.43
C ARG A 165 11.70 20.04 -0.21
N LEU A 166 11.97 21.12 0.51
CA LEU A 166 13.30 21.54 0.93
C LEU A 166 13.28 21.94 2.41
N SER A 167 13.72 21.02 3.25
CA SER A 167 13.93 21.27 4.67
C SER A 167 15.09 22.25 4.86
N GLY A 168 14.84 23.38 5.53
CA GLY A 168 15.85 24.44 5.73
C GLY A 168 16.15 25.28 4.48
N GLY A 169 15.24 25.31 3.50
CA GLY A 169 15.32 26.23 2.37
C GLY A 169 15.27 27.70 2.79
N LYS A 170 15.69 28.61 1.89
CA LYS A 170 15.66 30.06 2.16
C LYS A 170 14.26 30.62 2.41
N ASN A 171 13.26 30.06 1.73
CA ASN A 171 11.86 30.40 1.92
C ASN A 171 11.21 29.30 2.78
N PRO A 172 10.57 29.62 3.92
CA PRO A 172 9.97 28.61 4.79
C PRO A 172 8.85 27.82 4.11
N LEU A 173 8.19 28.37 3.09
CA LEU A 173 7.15 27.68 2.32
C LEU A 173 7.69 26.52 1.49
N ASP A 174 9.00 26.48 1.19
CA ASP A 174 9.61 25.38 0.43
C ASP A 174 9.58 24.05 1.21
N ALA A 175 9.40 24.09 2.53
CA ALA A 175 9.18 22.90 3.36
C ALA A 175 7.71 22.42 3.39
N SER A 176 6.79 23.18 2.81
CA SER A 176 5.35 22.92 2.80
C SER A 176 4.85 22.38 1.46
N ALA A 177 3.58 21.97 1.37
CA ALA A 177 2.90 21.64 0.12
C ALA A 177 2.32 22.88 -0.61
N VAL A 178 2.50 24.09 -0.07
CA VAL A 178 2.07 25.32 -0.76
C VAL A 178 2.86 25.44 -2.07
N HIS A 179 2.16 25.52 -3.19
CA HIS A 179 2.80 25.63 -4.50
C HIS A 179 3.47 27.01 -4.68
N PRO A 180 4.65 27.13 -5.32
CA PRO A 180 5.32 28.41 -5.54
C PRO A 180 4.48 29.47 -6.27
N GLU A 181 3.50 29.06 -7.08
CA GLU A 181 2.56 29.99 -7.73
C GLU A 181 1.67 30.75 -6.72
N ARG A 182 1.59 30.29 -5.47
CA ARG A 182 0.76 30.86 -4.40
C ARG A 182 1.57 31.59 -3.33
N TYR A 183 2.90 31.71 -3.49
CA TYR A 183 3.74 32.38 -2.50
C TYR A 183 3.36 33.84 -2.30
N GLU A 184 3.09 34.55 -3.40
CA GLU A 184 2.69 35.96 -3.36
C GLU A 184 1.42 36.17 -2.50
N ILE A 185 0.45 35.24 -2.56
CA ILE A 185 -0.77 35.32 -1.75
C ILE A 185 -0.48 35.15 -0.26
N VAL A 186 0.44 34.26 0.10
CA VAL A 186 0.82 34.04 1.51
C VAL A 186 1.63 35.23 2.03
N GLU A 187 2.50 35.79 1.21
CA GLU A 187 3.24 37.01 1.52
C GLU A 187 2.28 38.19 1.73
N GLN A 188 1.24 38.32 0.90
CA GLN A 188 0.19 39.32 1.08
C GLN A 188 -0.57 39.13 2.40
N MET A 189 -0.98 37.89 2.72
CA MET A 189 -1.63 37.57 4.01
C MET A 189 -0.76 37.97 5.21
N ALA A 190 0.56 37.75 5.11
CA ALA A 190 1.50 38.11 6.16
C ALA A 190 1.62 39.64 6.31
N ALA A 191 1.71 40.35 5.18
CA ALA A 191 1.78 41.80 5.13
C ALA A 191 0.53 42.47 5.71
N ASP A 192 -0.68 41.99 5.36
CA ASP A 192 -1.95 42.52 5.86
C ASP A 192 -2.10 42.39 7.39
N LEU A 193 -1.42 41.41 7.99
CA LEU A 193 -1.36 41.19 9.43
C LEU A 193 -0.13 41.82 10.11
N GLY A 194 0.76 42.45 9.35
CA GLY A 194 1.99 43.05 9.86
C GLY A 194 2.97 42.04 10.46
N CYS A 195 3.02 40.82 9.91
CA CYS A 195 3.86 39.73 10.40
C CYS A 195 4.67 39.07 9.27
N THR A 196 5.57 38.16 9.61
CA THR A 196 6.31 37.39 8.61
C THR A 196 5.57 36.12 8.20
N VAL A 197 5.93 35.51 7.07
CA VAL A 197 5.41 34.19 6.66
C VAL A 197 5.72 33.13 7.72
N GLN A 198 6.89 33.20 8.35
CA GLN A 198 7.26 32.31 9.45
C GLN A 198 6.33 32.48 10.65
N ASP A 199 5.98 33.72 11.01
CA ASP A 199 4.99 33.98 12.06
C ASP A 199 3.62 33.36 11.75
N LEU A 200 3.18 33.41 10.48
CA LEU A 200 1.95 32.75 10.04
C LEU A 200 2.02 31.23 10.16
N MET A 201 3.20 30.62 10.00
CA MET A 201 3.38 29.17 10.14
C MET A 201 3.40 28.75 11.63
N ASP A 202 4.00 29.57 12.49
CA ASP A 202 4.18 29.24 13.90
C ASP A 202 2.95 29.57 14.77
N LYS A 203 2.24 30.67 14.49
CA LYS A 203 1.20 31.22 15.37
C LYS A 203 -0.22 30.97 14.84
N ALA A 204 -0.95 30.12 15.55
CA ALA A 204 -2.35 29.80 15.21
C ALA A 204 -3.27 31.03 15.30
N GLU A 205 -2.98 31.97 16.21
CA GLU A 205 -3.77 33.17 16.45
C GLU A 205 -3.71 34.14 15.28
N LEU A 206 -2.59 34.18 14.54
CA LEU A 206 -2.45 35.02 13.35
C LEU A 206 -3.22 34.42 12.17
N ARG A 207 -3.12 33.10 11.97
CA ARG A 207 -3.90 32.40 10.93
C ARG A 207 -5.40 32.54 11.14
N ALA A 208 -5.87 32.51 12.38
CA ALA A 208 -7.28 32.66 12.71
C ALA A 208 -7.85 34.06 12.38
N LYS A 209 -7.00 35.08 12.24
CA LYS A 209 -7.39 36.45 11.84
C LYS A 209 -7.51 36.61 10.32
N ILE A 210 -7.10 35.63 9.52
CA ILE A 210 -7.16 35.70 8.06
C ILE A 210 -8.60 35.49 7.60
N GLU A 211 -9.17 36.52 7.01
CA GLU A 211 -10.46 36.44 6.31
C GLU A 211 -10.25 35.97 4.88
N ILE A 212 -10.49 34.68 4.64
CA ILE A 212 -10.26 33.99 3.35
C ILE A 212 -10.90 34.72 2.16
N SER A 213 -12.10 35.26 2.35
CA SER A 213 -12.85 35.95 1.29
C SER A 213 -12.13 37.16 0.69
N LYS A 214 -11.18 37.77 1.40
CA LYS A 214 -10.38 38.90 0.90
C LYS A 214 -9.36 38.49 -0.18
N TYR A 215 -8.99 37.22 -0.23
CA TYR A 215 -7.92 36.72 -1.10
C TYR A 215 -8.44 35.85 -2.26
N VAL A 216 -9.77 35.76 -2.42
CA VAL A 216 -10.40 35.06 -3.54
C VAL A 216 -10.20 35.87 -4.82
N SER A 217 -9.81 35.19 -5.90
CA SER A 217 -9.61 35.78 -7.22
C SER A 217 -10.02 34.80 -8.32
N ASP A 218 -10.06 35.26 -9.58
CA ASP A 218 -10.43 34.43 -10.73
C ASP A 218 -9.57 33.17 -10.89
N GLY A 219 -8.33 33.19 -10.35
CA GLY A 219 -7.40 32.05 -10.37
C GLY A 219 -7.26 31.29 -9.05
N VAL A 220 -7.91 31.74 -7.97
CA VAL A 220 -7.79 31.15 -6.62
C VAL A 220 -9.13 31.16 -5.90
N GLY A 221 -9.72 29.98 -5.75
CA GLY A 221 -10.96 29.80 -4.99
C GLY A 221 -10.72 29.58 -3.50
N GLU A 222 -11.80 29.62 -2.72
CA GLU A 222 -11.77 29.31 -1.28
C GLU A 222 -11.15 27.96 -0.93
N PRO A 223 -11.38 26.84 -1.68
CA PRO A 223 -10.78 25.55 -1.32
C PRO A 223 -9.26 25.63 -1.26
N THR A 224 -8.63 26.26 -2.25
CA THR A 224 -7.18 26.43 -2.32
C THR A 224 -6.66 27.26 -1.14
N LEU A 225 -7.37 28.32 -0.76
CA LEU A 225 -6.98 29.15 0.39
C LEU A 225 -7.12 28.39 1.72
N LYS A 226 -8.16 27.56 1.87
CA LYS A 226 -8.34 26.69 3.04
C LYS A 226 -7.20 25.67 3.12
N ASP A 227 -6.82 25.08 2.00
CA ASP A 227 -5.70 24.14 1.93
C ASP A 227 -4.38 24.84 2.28
N ILE A 228 -4.13 26.04 1.77
CA ILE A 228 -2.96 26.85 2.13
C ILE A 228 -2.93 27.11 3.64
N LEU A 229 -4.04 27.55 4.26
CA LEU A 229 -4.06 27.82 5.71
C LEU A 229 -3.86 26.55 6.55
N ALA A 230 -4.43 25.42 6.11
CA ALA A 230 -4.22 24.13 6.75
C ALA A 230 -2.74 23.68 6.64
N GLU A 231 -2.13 23.93 5.49
CA GLU A 231 -0.74 23.62 5.21
C GLU A 231 0.22 24.51 6.02
N LEU A 232 -0.04 25.81 6.13
CA LEU A 232 0.72 26.72 7.00
C LEU A 232 0.66 26.29 8.47
N ALA A 233 -0.46 25.69 8.90
CA ALA A 233 -0.58 25.21 10.27
C ALA A 233 0.24 23.94 10.54
N LYS A 234 0.47 23.10 9.53
CA LYS A 234 1.26 21.86 9.62
C LYS A 234 2.05 21.64 8.33
N PRO A 235 3.15 22.39 8.11
CA PRO A 235 3.90 22.35 6.86
C PRO A 235 4.48 20.96 6.59
N GLY A 236 4.27 20.45 5.38
CA GLY A 236 4.80 19.18 4.91
C GLY A 236 4.28 17.99 5.71
N ARG A 237 3.08 18.09 6.29
CA ARG A 237 2.51 17.05 7.14
C ARG A 237 2.53 15.70 6.43
N ASP A 238 3.25 14.75 7.03
CA ASP A 238 3.26 13.38 6.56
C ASP A 238 1.85 12.75 6.70
N PRO A 239 1.22 12.27 5.61
CA PRO A 239 -0.09 11.63 5.67
C PRO A 239 -0.02 10.19 6.21
N ARG A 240 1.18 9.62 6.38
CA ARG A 240 1.38 8.25 6.88
C ARG A 240 1.01 8.16 8.36
N LYS A 241 0.58 6.97 8.78
CA LYS A 241 0.32 6.69 10.20
C LYS A 241 1.64 6.68 10.97
N GLN A 242 1.59 7.04 12.25
CA GLN A 242 2.75 6.90 13.13
C GLN A 242 3.13 5.42 13.26
N PHE A 243 4.43 5.19 13.43
CA PHE A 243 4.97 3.85 13.61
C PHE A 243 4.52 3.25 14.94
N GLU A 244 4.01 2.03 14.89
CA GLU A 244 3.69 1.21 16.06
C GLU A 244 4.43 -0.12 15.92
N ALA A 245 5.10 -0.58 16.97
CA ALA A 245 5.69 -1.91 16.98
C ALA A 245 4.56 -2.96 17.07
N PHE A 246 4.57 -3.95 16.19
CA PHE A 246 3.66 -5.08 16.25
C PHE A 246 4.43 -6.35 16.59
N ALA A 247 3.84 -7.13 17.49
CA ALA A 247 4.30 -8.46 17.82
C ALA A 247 3.11 -9.42 17.71
N PHE A 248 3.36 -10.59 17.14
CA PHE A 248 2.40 -11.69 17.20
C PHE A 248 2.29 -12.23 18.63
N GLY A 249 1.22 -12.97 18.90
CA GLY A 249 1.09 -13.71 20.16
C GLY A 249 2.14 -14.82 20.32
N GLU A 250 2.11 -15.46 21.48
CA GLU A 250 3.05 -16.53 21.84
C GLU A 250 2.82 -17.84 21.06
N ALA A 251 1.63 -18.03 20.48
CA ALA A 251 1.31 -19.24 19.71
C ALA A 251 2.18 -19.34 18.44
N GLN A 252 2.73 -20.53 18.18
CA GLN A 252 3.54 -20.81 16.98
C GLN A 252 2.96 -21.92 16.11
N LYS A 253 2.22 -22.85 16.71
CA LYS A 253 1.58 -23.96 16.00
C LYS A 253 0.08 -23.88 16.19
N ILE A 254 -0.66 -24.46 15.23
CA ILE A 254 -2.12 -24.57 15.31
C ILE A 254 -2.54 -25.28 16.61
N GLY A 255 -1.74 -26.24 17.09
CA GLY A 255 -1.99 -26.97 18.34
C GLY A 255 -1.87 -26.13 19.62
N ASP A 256 -1.22 -24.97 19.57
CA ASP A 256 -1.09 -24.07 20.73
C ASP A 256 -2.35 -23.20 20.92
N LEU A 257 -3.19 -23.14 19.89
CA LEU A 257 -4.38 -22.29 19.86
C LEU A 257 -5.52 -22.93 20.66
N LYS A 258 -6.29 -22.08 21.34
CA LYS A 258 -7.52 -22.47 22.04
C LYS A 258 -8.72 -21.68 21.50
N PRO A 259 -9.88 -22.32 21.27
CA PRO A 259 -11.12 -21.58 20.99
C PRO A 259 -11.40 -20.54 22.09
N GLY A 260 -11.78 -19.34 21.69
CA GLY A 260 -11.98 -18.17 22.56
C GLY A 260 -10.72 -17.32 22.81
N GLN A 261 -9.53 -17.77 22.38
CA GLN A 261 -8.30 -17.02 22.52
C GLN A 261 -8.28 -15.79 21.60
N LYS A 262 -7.92 -14.63 22.15
CA LYS A 262 -7.71 -13.40 21.38
C LYS A 262 -6.24 -13.25 21.02
N LEU A 263 -5.96 -12.99 19.75
CA LEU A 263 -4.61 -12.86 19.22
C LEU A 263 -4.51 -11.66 18.27
N PRO A 264 -3.39 -10.93 18.30
CA PRO A 264 -3.08 -9.97 17.25
C PRO A 264 -2.73 -10.73 15.96
N GLY A 265 -3.19 -10.21 14.83
CA GLY A 265 -2.90 -10.77 13.51
C GLY A 265 -2.79 -9.70 12.44
N ILE A 266 -2.32 -10.10 11.26
CA ILE A 266 -2.17 -9.24 10.09
C ILE A 266 -3.02 -9.83 8.96
N VAL A 267 -3.87 -9.00 8.35
CA VAL A 267 -4.65 -9.42 7.19
C VAL A 267 -3.72 -9.71 6.02
N THR A 268 -3.70 -10.93 5.51
CA THR A 268 -2.87 -11.36 4.37
C THR A 268 -3.60 -11.20 3.05
N ASN A 269 -4.92 -11.44 3.04
CA ASN A 269 -5.73 -11.35 1.83
C ASN A 269 -7.18 -10.99 2.18
N VAL A 270 -7.87 -10.30 1.27
CA VAL A 270 -9.29 -9.95 1.39
C VAL A 270 -10.04 -10.53 0.19
N ALA A 271 -11.05 -11.33 0.45
CA ALA A 271 -11.92 -11.96 -0.54
C ALA A 271 -13.37 -11.50 -0.38
N ALA A 272 -14.22 -11.75 -1.37
CA ALA A 272 -15.63 -11.37 -1.31
C ALA A 272 -16.39 -12.01 -0.13
N PHE A 273 -15.94 -13.17 0.35
CA PHE A 273 -16.58 -13.91 1.44
C PHE A 273 -15.91 -13.72 2.81
N GLY A 274 -14.85 -12.92 2.91
CA GLY A 274 -14.12 -12.75 4.17
C GLY A 274 -12.68 -12.25 4.00
N ALA A 275 -11.89 -12.37 5.05
CA ALA A 275 -10.47 -12.01 5.04
C ALA A 275 -9.62 -13.10 5.69
N PHE A 276 -8.44 -13.31 5.12
CA PHE A 276 -7.43 -14.20 5.66
C PHE A 276 -6.51 -13.39 6.57
N VAL A 277 -6.25 -13.91 7.77
CA VAL A 277 -5.46 -13.26 8.81
C VAL A 277 -4.38 -14.22 9.28
N ASP A 278 -3.14 -13.80 9.15
CA ASP A 278 -2.00 -14.45 9.77
C ASP A 278 -1.96 -14.07 11.25
N ILE A 279 -2.00 -15.07 12.13
CA ILE A 279 -1.90 -14.93 13.59
C ILE A 279 -0.56 -15.46 14.12
N GLY A 280 0.38 -15.80 13.24
CA GLY A 280 1.73 -16.22 13.59
C GLY A 280 1.92 -17.73 13.74
N VAL A 281 0.99 -18.56 13.21
CA VAL A 281 1.01 -20.03 13.32
C VAL A 281 1.30 -20.78 12.00
N HIS A 282 1.91 -20.09 11.02
CA HIS A 282 2.20 -20.59 9.66
C HIS A 282 0.99 -20.97 8.80
N GLN A 283 -0.22 -20.79 9.33
CA GLN A 283 -1.47 -21.06 8.65
C GLN A 283 -2.41 -19.87 8.86
N ASP A 284 -2.86 -19.28 7.77
CA ASP A 284 -3.82 -18.18 7.82
C ASP A 284 -5.17 -18.70 8.34
N GLY A 285 -5.76 -17.94 9.25
CA GLY A 285 -7.13 -18.14 9.68
C GLY A 285 -8.10 -17.32 8.83
N LEU A 286 -9.31 -17.85 8.63
CA LEU A 286 -10.36 -17.18 7.86
C LEU A 286 -11.31 -16.45 8.80
N VAL A 287 -11.44 -15.14 8.61
CA VAL A 287 -12.54 -14.33 9.14
C VAL A 287 -13.63 -14.24 8.07
N HIS A 288 -14.73 -14.97 8.26
CA HIS A 288 -15.88 -14.89 7.34
C HIS A 288 -16.47 -13.47 7.32
N ILE A 289 -17.11 -13.05 6.23
CA ILE A 289 -17.67 -11.69 6.09
C ILE A 289 -18.63 -11.32 7.23
N SER A 290 -19.41 -12.31 7.69
CA SER A 290 -20.32 -12.14 8.81
C SER A 290 -19.62 -11.92 10.15
N GLU A 291 -18.34 -12.25 10.26
CA GLU A 291 -17.50 -12.17 11.47
C GLU A 291 -16.51 -11.00 11.44
N LEU A 292 -16.49 -10.20 10.37
CA LEU A 292 -15.61 -9.04 10.25
C LEU A 292 -16.01 -7.86 11.14
N CYS A 293 -17.31 -7.69 11.40
CA CYS A 293 -17.84 -6.57 12.16
C CYS A 293 -19.16 -6.94 12.86
N ASP A 294 -19.51 -6.16 13.88
CA ASP A 294 -20.79 -6.31 14.58
C ASP A 294 -21.99 -5.82 13.74
N ARG A 295 -21.73 -4.98 12.72
CA ARG A 295 -22.72 -4.51 11.74
C ARG A 295 -22.72 -5.37 10.47
N TYR A 296 -23.80 -5.28 9.69
CA TYR A 296 -23.87 -5.93 8.38
C TYR A 296 -22.82 -5.33 7.42
N VAL A 297 -22.07 -6.21 6.75
CA VAL A 297 -21.02 -5.86 5.79
C VAL A 297 -21.34 -6.58 4.49
N GLN A 298 -21.49 -5.82 3.42
CA GLN A 298 -21.71 -6.37 2.08
C GLN A 298 -20.38 -6.69 1.38
N ASP A 299 -19.34 -5.92 1.65
CA ASP A 299 -18.01 -6.09 1.06
C ASP A 299 -16.92 -5.99 2.13
N ALA A 300 -16.12 -7.04 2.25
CA ALA A 300 -15.02 -7.13 3.21
C ALA A 300 -13.96 -6.03 3.01
N ALA A 301 -13.73 -5.59 1.77
CA ALA A 301 -12.73 -4.56 1.45
C ALA A 301 -13.07 -3.18 2.04
N THR A 302 -14.32 -2.95 2.44
CA THR A 302 -14.73 -1.72 3.13
C THR A 302 -14.35 -1.70 4.61
N VAL A 303 -14.08 -2.87 5.20
CA VAL A 303 -13.80 -3.03 6.63
C VAL A 303 -12.33 -3.29 6.90
N VAL A 304 -11.71 -4.13 6.07
CA VAL A 304 -10.32 -4.56 6.24
C VAL A 304 -9.51 -4.38 4.97
N LYS A 305 -8.23 -4.10 5.14
CA LYS A 305 -7.24 -3.98 4.06
C LYS A 305 -6.11 -4.98 4.26
N VAL A 306 -5.51 -5.46 3.17
CA VAL A 306 -4.29 -6.27 3.23
C VAL A 306 -3.19 -5.50 3.98
N GLY A 307 -2.47 -6.20 4.86
CA GLY A 307 -1.46 -5.64 5.76
C GLY A 307 -2.03 -4.94 7.00
N GLN A 308 -3.35 -4.85 7.16
CA GLN A 308 -3.96 -4.27 8.35
C GLN A 308 -3.74 -5.18 9.56
N ARG A 309 -3.26 -4.57 10.65
CA ARG A 309 -3.18 -5.21 11.96
C ARG A 309 -4.58 -5.24 12.59
N VAL A 310 -4.99 -6.42 13.03
CA VAL A 310 -6.32 -6.69 13.59
C VAL A 310 -6.19 -7.54 14.85
N ASN A 311 -7.14 -7.39 15.77
CA ASN A 311 -7.29 -8.32 16.88
C ASN A 311 -8.40 -9.30 16.52
N VAL A 312 -8.09 -10.58 16.56
CA VAL A 312 -9.01 -11.66 16.18
C VAL A 312 -9.20 -12.63 17.34
N THR A 313 -10.37 -13.24 17.40
CA THR A 313 -10.69 -14.30 18.35
C THR A 313 -10.81 -15.63 17.60
N VAL A 314 -10.18 -16.68 18.11
CA VAL A 314 -10.29 -18.04 17.56
C VAL A 314 -11.68 -18.58 17.87
N ILE A 315 -12.47 -18.90 16.84
CA ILE A 315 -13.81 -19.49 17.01
C ILE A 315 -13.72 -21.01 17.05
N GLU A 316 -13.01 -21.58 16.08
CA GLU A 316 -12.97 -23.01 15.80
C GLU A 316 -11.60 -23.37 15.19
N ILE A 317 -11.11 -24.55 15.56
CA ILE A 317 -9.86 -25.11 15.06
C ILE A 317 -10.17 -26.51 14.52
N ASP A 318 -9.98 -26.71 13.22
CA ASP A 318 -10.09 -28.00 12.54
C ASP A 318 -8.67 -28.51 12.27
N LEU A 319 -8.12 -29.27 13.22
CA LEU A 319 -6.79 -29.88 13.11
C LEU A 319 -6.68 -30.85 11.92
N PRO A 320 -7.66 -31.75 11.66
CA PRO A 320 -7.61 -32.64 10.50
C PRO A 320 -7.45 -31.91 9.15
N ARG A 321 -8.06 -30.73 9.01
CA ARG A 321 -8.01 -29.95 7.76
C ARG A 321 -7.04 -28.77 7.80
N ASN A 322 -6.31 -28.57 8.90
CA ASN A 322 -5.48 -27.40 9.15
C ASN A 322 -6.21 -26.07 8.89
N ARG A 323 -7.43 -25.92 9.43
CA ARG A 323 -8.22 -24.69 9.27
C ARG A 323 -8.47 -24.02 10.60
N ILE A 324 -8.41 -22.69 10.59
CA ILE A 324 -8.66 -21.84 11.75
C ILE A 324 -9.77 -20.86 11.36
N ALA A 325 -10.89 -20.89 12.08
CA ALA A 325 -11.96 -19.92 11.94
C ALA A 325 -11.75 -18.79 12.96
N LEU A 326 -11.76 -17.55 12.48
CA LEU A 326 -11.47 -16.36 13.26
C LEU A 326 -12.68 -15.41 13.24
N SER A 327 -12.83 -14.60 14.30
CA SER A 327 -13.79 -13.50 14.37
C SER A 327 -13.14 -12.20 14.79
N MET A 328 -13.60 -11.09 14.21
CA MET A 328 -13.27 -9.72 14.62
C MET A 328 -14.41 -9.04 15.38
N LYS A 329 -15.50 -9.77 15.69
CA LYS A 329 -16.63 -9.24 16.46
C LYS A 329 -16.28 -8.99 17.92
N SER A 330 -17.04 -8.10 18.54
CA SER A 330 -16.92 -7.80 19.96
C SER A 330 -17.26 -9.00 20.85
N ASN A 331 -18.33 -9.72 20.50
CA ASN A 331 -18.79 -10.94 21.17
C ASN A 331 -18.95 -12.10 20.17
N PRO A 332 -17.86 -12.83 19.86
CA PRO A 332 -17.93 -13.98 18.99
C PRO A 332 -18.55 -15.18 19.72
N VAL A 333 -19.41 -15.93 19.02
CA VAL A 333 -19.89 -17.23 19.50
C VAL A 333 -18.78 -18.25 19.26
N VAL A 334 -18.24 -18.82 20.35
CA VAL A 334 -17.15 -19.81 20.30
C VAL A 334 -17.74 -21.21 20.23
N GLY A 335 -17.26 -22.04 19.31
CA GLY A 335 -17.72 -23.41 19.10
C GLY A 335 -18.34 -23.65 17.71
N PRO A 336 -18.53 -24.92 17.31
CA PRO A 336 -19.08 -25.28 16.01
C PRO A 336 -20.45 -24.64 15.82
N ARG A 337 -20.64 -23.90 14.74
CA ARG A 337 -21.98 -23.49 14.35
C ARG A 337 -22.75 -24.74 13.95
N GLU A 338 -23.79 -25.09 14.71
CA GLU A 338 -24.81 -26.00 14.21
C GLU A 338 -25.31 -25.44 12.88
N SER A 339 -25.07 -26.19 11.81
CA SER A 339 -25.61 -25.91 10.50
C SER A 339 -27.12 -25.78 10.65
N ARG A 340 -27.66 -24.55 10.57
CA ARG A 340 -29.09 -24.37 10.37
C ARG A 340 -29.44 -25.12 9.09
N GLY A 341 -30.18 -26.21 9.24
CA GLY A 341 -30.64 -27.04 8.13
C GLY A 341 -31.37 -26.21 7.07
N PRO A 342 -31.58 -26.76 5.87
CA PRO A 342 -32.19 -26.04 4.77
C PRO A 342 -33.53 -25.44 5.21
N ARG A 343 -33.66 -24.12 5.02
CA ARG A 343 -34.86 -23.35 5.33
C ARG A 343 -36.00 -23.93 4.48
N GLN A 344 -36.97 -24.60 5.11
CA GLN A 344 -38.19 -25.04 4.43
C GLN A 344 -38.95 -23.80 3.94
N GLU A 345 -39.10 -23.68 2.62
CA GLU A 345 -40.07 -22.76 2.03
C GLU A 345 -41.48 -23.37 2.08
N PRO A 346 -42.53 -22.52 2.21
CA PRO A 346 -43.87 -22.95 2.57
C PRO A 346 -44.64 -23.58 1.39
N ALA A 347 -45.63 -24.41 1.73
CA ALA A 347 -46.52 -25.10 0.81
C ALA A 347 -47.19 -24.16 -0.21
N GLN A 348 -47.22 -24.63 -1.47
CA GLN A 348 -47.85 -24.01 -2.63
C GLN A 348 -49.34 -23.71 -2.38
N ALA A 349 -49.72 -22.45 -2.54
CA ALA A 349 -51.11 -22.06 -2.76
C ALA A 349 -51.43 -22.10 -4.26
N SER A 350 -52.55 -22.73 -4.58
CA SER A 350 -53.10 -22.99 -5.90
C SER A 350 -53.52 -21.72 -6.64
N ALA A 351 -53.09 -21.59 -7.91
CA ALA A 351 -53.68 -20.66 -8.87
C ALA A 351 -53.95 -21.38 -10.19
N GLY A 352 -55.20 -21.30 -10.66
CA GLY A 352 -55.75 -21.96 -11.84
C GLY A 352 -55.23 -21.43 -13.19
N PRO A 353 -55.75 -21.97 -14.31
CA PRO A 353 -55.04 -22.01 -15.58
C PRO A 353 -55.26 -20.77 -16.45
N ARG A 354 -54.23 -20.37 -17.20
CA ARG A 354 -54.35 -19.44 -18.34
C ARG A 354 -53.59 -19.96 -19.57
N PRO A 355 -54.05 -19.58 -20.78
CA PRO A 355 -54.00 -20.42 -21.96
C PRO A 355 -52.78 -20.17 -22.84
N GLY A 356 -52.48 -21.17 -23.67
CA GLY A 356 -51.22 -21.33 -24.39
C GLY A 356 -50.96 -20.35 -25.53
N PHE A 357 -49.69 -20.33 -25.95
CA PHE A 357 -49.27 -19.91 -27.28
C PHE A 357 -48.11 -20.79 -27.77
N ASN A 358 -48.09 -20.90 -29.10
CA ASN A 358 -47.60 -22.01 -29.90
C ASN A 358 -46.11 -22.34 -29.84
N ARG A 359 -45.87 -23.63 -30.08
CA ARG A 359 -44.64 -24.20 -30.65
C ARG A 359 -44.21 -23.45 -31.90
N ASP A 360 -42.94 -23.09 -31.97
CA ASP A 360 -42.09 -23.41 -33.13
C ASP A 360 -40.64 -22.99 -32.85
N ARG A 361 -39.75 -23.97 -32.71
CA ARG A 361 -38.37 -23.97 -33.25
C ARG A 361 -37.67 -25.28 -32.90
N ARG A 362 -37.35 -26.04 -33.95
CA ARG A 362 -36.48 -27.23 -33.93
C ARG A 362 -35.08 -26.86 -33.40
N PRO A 363 -34.36 -27.73 -32.68
CA PRO A 363 -32.93 -27.56 -32.46
C PRO A 363 -32.14 -28.02 -33.70
N ASP A 364 -31.28 -27.14 -34.22
CA ASP A 364 -30.24 -27.45 -35.21
C ASP A 364 -29.16 -28.31 -34.52
N ASN A 365 -28.94 -29.51 -35.05
CA ASN A 365 -28.01 -30.49 -34.55
C ASN A 365 -26.68 -30.32 -35.29
N ARG A 366 -25.74 -29.57 -34.71
CA ARG A 366 -24.35 -29.52 -35.16
C ARG A 366 -23.38 -29.84 -34.02
N PRO A 367 -22.42 -30.76 -34.23
CA PRO A 367 -21.46 -31.13 -33.20
C PRO A 367 -20.44 -30.00 -32.95
N ARG A 368 -20.15 -29.75 -31.67
CA ARG A 368 -19.01 -28.91 -31.24
C ARG A 368 -17.71 -29.72 -31.36
N PRO A 369 -16.56 -29.13 -31.71
CA PRO A 369 -15.29 -29.83 -31.68
C PRO A 369 -14.83 -30.05 -30.23
N ASP A 370 -14.30 -31.23 -29.96
CA ASP A 370 -13.78 -31.65 -28.66
C ASP A 370 -12.62 -30.75 -28.19
N ALA A 371 -12.76 -30.23 -26.97
CA ALA A 371 -11.67 -29.61 -26.24
C ALA A 371 -10.76 -30.71 -25.67
N ALA A 372 -9.47 -30.64 -25.96
CA ALA A 372 -8.46 -31.54 -25.43
C ALA A 372 -8.35 -31.42 -23.89
N PRO A 373 -8.12 -32.53 -23.16
CA PRO A 373 -7.97 -32.49 -21.71
C PRO A 373 -6.67 -31.81 -21.28
N ALA A 374 -6.78 -30.89 -20.32
CA ALA A 374 -5.66 -30.19 -19.71
C ALA A 374 -4.84 -31.16 -18.84
N GLY A 375 -3.68 -31.58 -19.36
CA GLY A 375 -2.63 -32.28 -18.61
C GLY A 375 -1.83 -31.31 -17.74
N SER A 376 -1.30 -31.82 -16.63
CA SER A 376 -0.58 -31.02 -15.63
C SER A 376 0.77 -30.49 -16.15
N MET A 377 1.24 -29.36 -15.64
CA MET A 377 2.53 -28.73 -15.95
C MET A 377 3.73 -29.70 -15.82
N ALA A 378 3.61 -30.72 -14.98
CA ALA A 378 4.62 -31.77 -14.80
C ALA A 378 4.78 -32.67 -16.03
N GLU A 379 3.70 -32.93 -16.78
CA GLU A 379 3.74 -33.75 -17.99
C GLU A 379 4.33 -32.96 -19.18
N ALA A 380 4.05 -31.66 -19.26
CA ALA A 380 4.63 -30.78 -20.26
C ALA A 380 6.16 -30.64 -20.10
N LEU A 381 6.66 -30.61 -18.86
CA LEU A 381 8.10 -30.54 -18.58
C LEU A 381 8.83 -31.83 -18.96
N LYS A 382 8.17 -32.98 -18.75
CA LYS A 382 8.73 -34.30 -19.06
C LYS A 382 8.85 -34.50 -20.58
N ALA A 383 7.82 -34.13 -21.33
CA ALA A 383 7.82 -34.17 -22.79
C ALA A 383 8.86 -33.21 -23.42
N PHE A 384 9.14 -32.08 -22.78
CA PHE A 384 10.16 -31.14 -23.24
C PHE A 384 11.59 -31.67 -23.02
N MET A 385 11.84 -32.40 -21.93
CA MET A 385 13.15 -33.00 -21.65
C MET A 385 13.46 -34.21 -22.54
N GLU A 386 12.46 -35.02 -22.91
CA GLU A 386 12.66 -36.16 -23.83
C GLU A 386 12.97 -35.71 -25.27
N LYS A 387 12.38 -34.61 -25.74
CA LYS A 387 12.66 -34.05 -27.07
C LYS A 387 14.06 -33.49 -27.26
N ARG A 388 14.81 -33.23 -26.20
CA ARG A 388 16.22 -32.78 -26.26
C ARG A 388 17.24 -33.92 -26.27
N ARG A 389 16.77 -35.17 -26.15
CA ARG A 389 17.64 -36.34 -26.00
C ARG A 389 17.67 -37.28 -27.20
N ASN A 390 16.99 -36.92 -28.29
CA ASN A 390 17.10 -37.55 -29.62
C ASN A 390 17.67 -36.59 -30.63
#